data_AF-Q9SWM6-F1
#
_entry.id   AF-Q9SWM6-F1
#
_cell.length_a   1.000
_cell.length_b   1.000
_cell.length_c   1.000
_cell.angle_alpha   90.00
_cell.angle_beta   90.00
_cell.angle_gamma   90.00
#
_symmetry.space_group_name_H-M   'P 1'
#
loop_
_entity.id
_entity.type
_entity.pdbx_description
1 polymer ?
#
loop_
_entity_poly.entity_id
_entity_poly.type
_entity_poly.pdbx_seq_one_letter_code
_entity_poly.pdbx_strand_id
1 'polypeptide(L)'
;QRNHRHYMGEEIESLSLKEIQNLEQQLDTGLKHIRTRKNQLLHESISGLQKKGKAIQEQNTSLTKRIKEKENDKRMPQNSQWEHHSYVDHDTTFLMPPPHPTLNINGGDYDQVGGGGCGGADHDGRSNELDLSLQP
;
A
#
# COMPACT_ATOMS: atom_id res chain seq x y z
N GLN A 1 -33.29 -23.31 -33.32
CA GLN A 1 -32.87 -22.23 -34.24
C GLN A 1 -33.91 -21.12 -34.36
N ARG A 2 -35.19 -21.39 -34.66
CA ARG A 2 -36.22 -20.35 -34.85
C ARG A 2 -36.37 -19.36 -33.68
N ASN A 3 -36.34 -19.87 -32.44
CA ASN A 3 -36.44 -19.04 -31.23
C ASN A 3 -35.22 -18.11 -31.03
N HIS A 4 -34.02 -18.56 -31.42
CA HIS A 4 -32.81 -17.74 -31.35
C HIS A 4 -32.89 -16.55 -32.31
N ARG A 5 -33.42 -16.77 -33.51
CA ARG A 5 -33.69 -15.70 -34.49
C ARG A 5 -34.64 -14.65 -33.93
N HIS A 6 -35.73 -15.06 -33.28
CA HIS A 6 -36.64 -14.13 -32.61
C HIS A 6 -35.95 -13.35 -31.48
N TYR A 7 -35.14 -14.01 -30.64
CA TYR A 7 -34.36 -13.30 -29.61
C TYR A 7 -33.34 -12.31 -30.20
N MET A 8 -32.88 -12.52 -31.44
CA MET A 8 -32.01 -11.61 -32.18
C MET A 8 -32.79 -10.53 -32.94
N GLY A 9 -34.12 -10.50 -32.86
CA GLY A 9 -34.96 -9.53 -33.55
C GLY A 9 -35.30 -9.88 -35.00
N GLU A 10 -35.08 -11.12 -35.42
CA GLU A 10 -35.38 -11.60 -36.78
C GLU A 10 -36.75 -12.28 -36.84
N GLU A 11 -37.40 -12.26 -38.02
CA GLU A 11 -38.71 -12.89 -38.29
C GLU A 11 -39.86 -12.45 -37.37
N ILE A 12 -39.74 -11.26 -36.76
CA ILE A 12 -40.71 -10.71 -35.78
C ILE A 12 -42.09 -10.44 -36.41
N GLU A 13 -42.14 -10.16 -37.70
CA GLU A 13 -43.39 -9.93 -38.46
C GLU A 13 -44.35 -11.13 -38.43
N SER A 14 -43.83 -12.33 -38.16
CA SER A 14 -44.62 -13.55 -38.04
C SER A 14 -45.25 -13.75 -36.65
N LEU A 15 -44.92 -12.90 -35.68
CA LEU A 15 -45.38 -12.98 -34.30
C LEU A 15 -46.60 -12.10 -34.06
N SER A 16 -47.53 -12.60 -33.23
CA SER A 16 -48.61 -11.79 -32.70
C SER A 16 -48.12 -10.81 -31.64
N LEU A 17 -48.90 -9.74 -31.38
CA LEU A 17 -48.58 -8.75 -30.35
C LEU A 17 -48.31 -9.39 -28.97
N LYS A 18 -49.06 -10.44 -28.61
CA LYS A 18 -48.89 -11.16 -27.34
C LYS A 18 -47.57 -11.92 -27.28
N GLU A 19 -47.14 -12.50 -28.40
CA GLU A 19 -45.86 -13.21 -28.49
C GLU A 19 -44.68 -12.24 -28.43
N ILE A 20 -44.81 -11.06 -29.05
CA ILE A 20 -43.81 -9.99 -28.96
C ILE A 20 -43.67 -9.51 -27.51
N GLN A 21 -44.77 -9.22 -26.82
CA GLN A 21 -44.72 -8.81 -25.41
C GLN A 21 -44.07 -9.88 -24.51
N ASN A 22 -44.36 -11.16 -24.76
CA ASN A 22 -43.73 -12.26 -24.03
C ASN A 22 -42.23 -12.36 -24.33
N LEU A 23 -41.83 -12.15 -25.58
CA LEU A 23 -40.43 -12.14 -26.00
C LEU A 23 -39.65 -11.01 -25.31
N GLU A 24 -40.21 -9.79 -25.28
CA GLU A 24 -39.64 -8.64 -24.58
C GLU A 24 -39.45 -8.95 -23.09
N GLN A 25 -40.48 -9.50 -22.43
CA GLN A 25 -40.40 -9.83 -21.00
C GLN A 25 -39.35 -10.91 -20.70
N GLN A 26 -39.20 -11.91 -21.57
CA GLN A 26 -38.15 -12.93 -21.44
C GLN A 26 -36.76 -12.32 -21.60
N LEU A 27 -36.57 -11.43 -22.59
CA LEU A 27 -35.29 -10.75 -22.81
C LEU A 27 -34.92 -9.84 -21.65
N ASP A 28 -35.87 -9.03 -21.14
CA ASP A 28 -35.64 -8.16 -19.99
C ASP A 28 -35.27 -8.97 -18.74
N THR A 29 -36.01 -10.03 -18.46
CA THR A 29 -35.74 -10.94 -17.33
C THR A 29 -34.38 -11.62 -17.47
N GLY A 30 -34.04 -12.13 -18.66
CA GLY A 30 -32.75 -12.75 -18.94
C GLY A 30 -31.60 -11.76 -18.78
N LEU A 31 -31.75 -10.55 -19.29
CA LEU A 31 -30.76 -9.49 -19.19
C LEU A 31 -30.54 -9.05 -17.74
N LYS A 32 -31.62 -8.91 -16.97
CA LYS A 32 -31.56 -8.65 -15.53
C LYS A 32 -30.77 -9.75 -14.81
N HIS A 33 -31.07 -11.02 -15.07
CA HIS A 33 -30.33 -12.14 -14.47
C HIS A 33 -28.84 -12.13 -14.83
N ILE A 34 -28.50 -11.91 -16.11
CA ILE A 34 -27.10 -11.81 -16.55
C ILE A 34 -26.39 -10.67 -15.82
N ARG A 35 -27.01 -9.49 -15.74
CA ARG A 35 -26.42 -8.32 -15.06
C ARG A 35 -26.22 -8.60 -13.57
N THR A 36 -27.24 -9.13 -12.89
CA THR A 36 -27.15 -9.49 -11.47
C THR A 36 -26.05 -10.51 -11.23
N ARG A 37 -25.97 -11.58 -12.05
CA ARG A 37 -24.94 -12.61 -11.92
C ARG A 37 -23.54 -12.05 -12.15
N LYS A 38 -23.36 -11.22 -13.18
CA LYS A 38 -22.08 -10.56 -13.46
C LYS A 38 -21.64 -9.69 -12.28
N ASN A 39 -22.54 -8.87 -11.74
CA ASN A 39 -22.24 -8.00 -10.61
C ASN A 39 -21.88 -8.81 -9.35
N GLN A 40 -22.62 -9.88 -9.07
CA GLN A 40 -22.32 -10.78 -7.96
C GLN A 40 -20.91 -11.36 -8.04
N LEU A 41 -20.53 -11.90 -9.20
CA LEU A 41 -19.19 -12.48 -9.42
C LEU A 41 -18.08 -11.41 -9.32
N LEU A 42 -18.34 -10.20 -9.80
CA LEU A 42 -17.39 -9.09 -9.68
C LEU A 42 -17.19 -8.69 -8.22
N HIS A 43 -18.28 -8.56 -7.44
CA HIS A 43 -18.20 -8.25 -6.02
C HIS A 43 -17.45 -9.33 -5.23
N GLU A 44 -17.70 -10.61 -5.53
CA GLU A 44 -16.98 -11.74 -4.93
C GLU A 44 -15.47 -11.68 -5.25
N SER A 45 -15.12 -11.41 -6.51
CA SER A 45 -13.73 -11.27 -6.95
C SER A 45 -13.02 -10.11 -6.25
N ILE A 46 -13.64 -8.91 -6.24
CA ILE A 46 -13.11 -7.72 -5.57
C ILE A 46 -12.91 -8.01 -4.08
N SER A 47 -13.92 -8.56 -3.41
CA SER A 47 -13.85 -8.90 -1.98
C SER A 47 -12.73 -9.90 -1.69
N GLY A 48 -12.56 -10.91 -2.56
CA GLY A 48 -11.50 -11.91 -2.44
C GLY A 48 -10.12 -11.30 -2.59
N LEU A 49 -9.93 -10.40 -3.56
CA LEU A 49 -8.68 -9.70 -3.79
C LEU A 49 -8.35 -8.74 -2.65
N GLN A 50 -9.33 -7.98 -2.15
CA GLN A 50 -9.15 -7.08 -1.01
C GLN A 50 -8.72 -7.83 0.26
N LYS A 51 -9.34 -8.98 0.56
CA LYS A 51 -8.93 -9.83 1.69
C LYS A 51 -7.50 -10.32 1.56
N LYS A 52 -7.11 -10.77 0.35
CA LYS A 52 -5.73 -11.20 0.08
C LYS A 52 -4.74 -10.04 0.23
N GLY A 53 -5.07 -8.87 -0.32
CA GLY A 53 -4.26 -7.66 -0.19
C GLY A 53 -4.04 -7.28 1.26
N LYS A 54 -5.10 -7.24 2.07
CA LYS A 54 -5.03 -6.96 3.50
C LYS A 54 -4.14 -7.97 4.24
N ALA A 55 -4.33 -9.27 4.00
CA ALA A 55 -3.52 -10.31 4.63
C ALA A 55 -2.03 -10.15 4.30
N ILE A 56 -1.68 -9.86 3.04
CA ILE A 56 -0.30 -9.63 2.63
C ILE A 56 0.27 -8.37 3.31
N GLN A 57 -0.51 -7.29 3.38
CA GLN A 57 -0.09 -6.05 4.03
C GLN A 57 0.15 -6.23 5.53
N GLU A 58 -0.69 -7.00 6.21
CA GLU A 58 -0.50 -7.36 7.62
C GLU A 58 0.80 -8.17 7.82
N GLN A 59 1.05 -9.18 6.97
CA GLN A 59 2.30 -9.95 7.02
C GLN A 59 3.53 -9.07 6.77
N ASN A 60 3.48 -8.21 5.76
CA ASN A 60 4.58 -7.30 5.45
C ASN A 60 4.86 -6.33 6.60
N THR A 61 3.82 -5.77 7.21
CA THR A 61 3.94 -4.90 8.39
C THR A 61 4.59 -5.64 9.56
N SER A 62 4.17 -6.88 9.83
CA SER A 62 4.75 -7.73 10.89
C SER A 62 6.22 -8.03 10.63
N LEU A 63 6.58 -8.40 9.41
CA LEU A 63 7.97 -8.68 9.02
C LEU A 63 8.84 -7.42 9.12
N THR A 64 8.34 -6.28 8.63
CA THR A 64 9.04 -5.00 8.74
C THR A 64 9.30 -4.63 10.19
N LYS A 65 8.33 -4.84 11.07
CA LYS A 65 8.50 -4.62 12.52
C LYS A 65 9.59 -5.53 13.09
N ARG A 66 9.54 -6.83 12.78
CA ARG A 66 10.56 -7.81 13.24
C ARG A 66 11.96 -7.50 12.73
N ILE A 67 12.09 -6.96 11.52
CA ILE A 67 13.38 -6.53 10.96
C ILE A 67 13.92 -5.35 11.77
N LYS A 68 13.09 -4.34 12.04
CA LYS A 68 13.47 -3.18 12.86
C LYS A 68 13.87 -3.58 14.28
N GLU A 69 13.13 -4.49 14.91
CA GLU A 69 13.47 -5.04 16.24
C GLU A 69 14.84 -5.74 16.21
N LYS A 70 15.09 -6.63 15.25
CA LYS A 70 16.39 -7.31 15.12
C LYS A 70 17.55 -6.36 14.79
N GLU A 71 17.29 -5.29 14.06
CA GLU A 71 18.31 -4.26 13.81
C GLU A 71 18.63 -3.50 15.09
N ASN A 72 17.62 -3.15 15.91
CA ASN A 72 17.83 -2.55 17.22
C ASN A 72 18.58 -3.49 18.18
N ASP A 73 18.25 -4.80 18.19
CA ASP A 73 18.96 -5.80 19.00
C ASP A 73 20.43 -5.95 18.56
N LYS A 74 20.72 -5.86 17.26
CA LYS A 74 22.11 -5.88 16.74
C LYS A 74 22.86 -4.56 16.95
N ARG A 75 22.12 -3.44 17.05
CA ARG A 75 22.64 -2.15 17.50
C ARG A 75 22.80 -2.07 19.02
N MET A 76 22.44 -3.12 19.78
CA MET A 76 22.94 -3.35 21.13
C MET A 76 24.17 -4.28 21.12
N PRO A 77 25.38 -3.77 20.85
CA PRO A 77 26.58 -4.40 21.35
C PRO A 77 26.89 -3.85 22.74
N GLN A 78 27.15 -4.74 23.69
CA GLN A 78 28.39 -4.62 24.46
C GLN A 78 28.58 -3.39 25.38
N ASN A 79 27.53 -2.88 26.04
CA ASN A 79 27.72 -1.85 27.09
C ASN A 79 27.74 -2.39 28.53
N SER A 80 27.66 -3.71 28.75
CA SER A 80 27.65 -4.29 30.11
C SER A 80 28.88 -5.14 30.46
N GLN A 81 29.90 -5.23 29.59
CA GLN A 81 31.10 -6.01 29.89
C GLN A 81 32.25 -5.19 30.50
N TRP A 82 32.11 -3.87 30.64
CA TRP A 82 33.19 -3.03 31.17
C TRP A 82 33.09 -2.73 32.67
N GLU A 83 32.03 -3.15 33.37
CA GLU A 83 31.83 -2.80 34.79
C GLU A 83 32.42 -3.79 35.80
N HIS A 84 33.03 -4.91 35.39
CA HIS A 84 33.36 -5.99 36.35
C HIS A 84 34.82 -6.48 36.43
N HIS A 85 35.80 -5.78 35.84
CA HIS A 85 37.20 -6.25 35.82
C HIS A 85 38.24 -5.27 36.37
N SER A 86 38.09 -4.81 37.62
CA SER A 86 39.26 -4.39 38.41
C SER A 86 38.99 -4.31 39.91
N TYR A 87 38.73 -5.45 40.54
CA TYR A 87 39.21 -5.64 41.91
C TYR A 87 40.65 -6.14 41.82
N VAL A 88 41.60 -5.20 41.90
CA VAL A 88 42.98 -5.49 42.29
C VAL A 88 43.51 -4.28 43.04
N ASP A 89 43.59 -4.48 44.35
CA ASP A 89 44.60 -4.01 45.30
C ASP A 89 45.14 -2.57 45.23
N HIS A 90 45.09 -1.94 46.40
CA HIS A 90 45.76 -0.73 46.84
C HIS A 90 47.22 -0.58 46.36
N ASP A 91 47.60 0.67 46.09
CA ASP A 91 48.95 1.17 45.75
C ASP A 91 49.37 1.28 44.26
N THR A 92 48.67 2.09 43.45
CA THR A 92 49.36 2.94 42.45
C THR A 92 48.62 4.26 42.19
N THR A 93 49.06 5.29 42.88
CA THR A 93 48.88 6.71 42.53
C THR A 93 49.56 7.00 41.20
N PHE A 94 48.86 7.00 40.06
CA PHE A 94 49.16 7.89 38.91
C PHE A 94 48.03 7.88 37.87
N LEU A 95 47.07 8.79 38.08
CA LEU A 95 46.45 9.67 37.08
C LEU A 95 46.06 9.09 35.70
N MET A 96 44.75 8.86 35.59
CA MET A 96 43.89 8.70 34.41
C MET A 96 44.33 9.48 33.14
N PRO A 97 44.20 8.90 31.92
CA PRO A 97 44.59 9.56 30.66
C PRO A 97 43.54 10.59 30.15
N PRO A 98 43.94 11.60 29.35
CA PRO A 98 43.08 12.72 28.95
C PRO A 98 42.09 12.36 27.81
N PRO A 99 40.95 13.08 27.69
CA PRO A 99 39.96 12.85 26.65
C PRO A 99 40.43 13.33 25.26
N HIS A 100 40.01 12.61 24.22
CA HIS A 100 40.36 12.82 22.81
C HIS A 100 39.70 14.10 22.21
N PRO A 101 40.29 14.74 21.18
CA PRO A 101 39.77 15.97 20.60
C PRO A 101 38.48 15.75 19.78
N THR A 102 37.49 16.64 19.96
CA THR A 102 36.31 16.76 19.11
C THR A 102 36.61 17.60 17.87
N LEU A 103 36.38 17.05 16.67
CA LEU A 103 36.44 17.80 15.41
C LEU A 103 35.11 18.52 15.18
N ASN A 104 35.09 19.84 15.43
CA ASN A 104 34.04 20.76 15.03
C ASN A 104 34.38 21.34 13.64
N ILE A 105 33.76 20.83 12.57
CA ILE A 105 33.86 21.42 11.23
C ILE A 105 32.62 22.28 11.01
N ASN A 106 32.78 23.59 11.19
CA ASN A 106 31.80 24.61 10.82
C ASN A 106 32.54 25.77 10.13
N GLY A 107 32.05 26.18 8.94
CA GLY A 107 32.33 27.50 8.38
C GLY A 107 32.89 27.52 6.96
N GLY A 108 32.01 27.35 5.96
CA GLY A 108 32.22 27.86 4.61
C GLY A 108 31.23 29.01 4.38
N ASP A 109 31.78 30.22 4.35
CA ASP A 109 31.14 31.51 4.10
C ASP A 109 30.70 31.65 2.63
N TYR A 110 29.46 32.11 2.39
CA TYR A 110 29.14 33.04 1.30
C TYR A 110 27.73 33.63 1.51
N ASP A 111 27.68 34.91 1.86
CA ASP A 111 26.52 35.78 1.63
C ASP A 111 26.76 36.56 0.32
N GLN A 112 25.93 36.33 -0.71
CA GLN A 112 25.86 37.24 -1.86
C GLN A 112 24.47 37.20 -2.51
N VAL A 113 23.65 38.17 -2.10
CA VAL A 113 22.69 38.98 -2.86
C VAL A 113 22.35 38.54 -4.31
N GLY A 114 21.06 38.24 -4.51
CA GLY A 114 20.23 38.85 -5.57
C GLY A 114 20.36 38.35 -7.02
N GLY A 115 19.30 37.69 -7.49
CA GLY A 115 18.81 37.84 -8.86
C GLY A 115 18.90 36.61 -9.78
N GLY A 116 17.74 36.14 -10.24
CA GLY A 116 17.55 35.61 -11.60
C GLY A 116 17.50 34.08 -11.79
N GLY A 117 16.33 33.59 -12.21
CA GLY A 117 16.25 32.71 -13.38
C GLY A 117 16.13 31.19 -13.20
N CYS A 118 14.97 30.68 -13.64
CA CYS A 118 14.68 29.44 -14.38
C CYS A 118 14.99 28.02 -13.82
N GLY A 119 13.89 27.27 -13.60
CA GLY A 119 13.65 26.02 -14.34
C GLY A 119 13.70 24.69 -13.56
N GLY A 120 12.61 23.92 -13.64
CA GLY A 120 12.55 22.50 -13.29
C GLY A 120 11.46 22.17 -12.26
N ALA A 121 10.18 22.12 -12.66
CA ALA A 121 9.50 20.90 -13.12
C ALA A 121 9.22 19.89 -11.98
N ASP A 122 7.96 19.91 -11.54
CA ASP A 122 7.10 18.75 -11.25
C ASP A 122 7.72 17.54 -10.55
N HIS A 123 7.28 17.30 -9.32
CA HIS A 123 6.67 16.00 -9.00
C HIS A 123 5.53 16.22 -8.01
N ASP A 124 4.34 16.41 -8.58
CA ASP A 124 3.05 16.20 -7.96
C ASP A 124 3.03 14.79 -7.36
N GLY A 125 3.26 14.70 -6.06
CA GLY A 125 3.09 13.49 -5.28
C GLY A 125 1.60 13.17 -5.19
N ARG A 126 1.06 12.58 -6.25
CA ARG A 126 -0.25 11.95 -6.24
C ARG A 126 -0.22 10.81 -5.23
N SER A 127 -0.52 11.13 -3.97
CA SER A 127 -0.95 10.18 -2.98
C SER A 127 -2.24 9.54 -3.49
N ASN A 128 -2.13 8.36 -4.08
CA ASN A 128 -3.27 7.49 -4.34
C ASN A 128 -3.71 6.86 -3.01
N GLU A 129 -4.12 7.69 -2.05
CA GLU A 129 -4.92 7.21 -0.93
C GLU A 129 -6.34 7.00 -1.47
N LEU A 130 -6.66 5.74 -1.74
CA LEU A 130 -8.03 5.34 -1.96
C LEU A 130 -8.76 5.49 -0.62
N ASP A 131 -9.61 6.50 -0.52
CA ASP A 131 -10.49 6.71 0.63
C ASP A 131 -11.37 5.48 0.85
N LEU A 132 -11.13 4.79 1.97
CA LEU A 132 -11.79 3.54 2.37
C LEU A 132 -13.07 3.78 3.19
N SER A 133 -13.57 5.02 3.27
CA SER A 133 -14.73 5.35 4.11
C SER A 133 -16.09 5.11 3.46
N LEU A 134 -16.17 4.68 2.21
CA LEU A 134 -17.45 4.32 1.58
C LEU A 134 -17.92 2.94 2.03
N GLN A 135 -18.56 2.91 3.20
CA GLN A 135 -19.53 1.90 3.60
C GLN A 135 -20.90 2.22 2.96
N PRO A 136 -21.74 1.20 2.73
CA PRO A 136 -23.01 1.32 2.01
C PRO A 136 -24.02 2.26 2.68
#